data_AF-A0A951EP90-F1
#
_entry.id   AF-A0A951EP90-F1
#
_cell.length_a   1.000
_cell.length_b   1.000
_cell.length_c   1.000
_cell.angle_alpha   90.00
_cell.angle_beta   90.00
_cell.angle_gamma   90.00
#
_symmetry.space_group_name_H-M   'P 1'
#
loop_
_entity.id
_entity.type
_entity.pdbx_description
1 polymer ?
#
loop_
_entity_poly.entity_id
_entity_poly.type
_entity_poly.pdbx_seq_one_letter_code
_entity_poly.pdbx_strand_id
1 'polypeptide(L)'
;PFRAVILNLKQGDAACDTICEDIYARLAGQTLYDDREERAGVKFADADLMGHPWQIVVGPRGAAAGKVEVKRRSTGERQEALAGDALRVIG
;
A
#
# COMPACT_ATOMS: atom_id res chain seq x y z
N PRO A 1 -9.22 9.21 -11.38
CA PRO A 1 -8.21 9.30 -10.30
C PRO A 1 -8.09 7.95 -9.58
N PHE A 2 -6.88 7.53 -9.19
CA PHE A 2 -6.67 6.30 -8.43
C PHE A 2 -7.30 6.39 -7.03
N ARG A 3 -7.95 5.32 -6.57
CA ARG A 3 -8.60 5.21 -5.26
C ARG A 3 -7.60 4.92 -4.13
N ALA A 4 -6.48 4.28 -4.45
CA ALA A 4 -5.40 4.06 -3.48
C ALA A 4 -4.00 4.14 -4.11
N VAL A 5 -2.99 4.23 -3.27
CA VAL A 5 -1.59 4.02 -3.63
C VAL A 5 -1.00 2.88 -2.79
N ILE A 6 -0.22 2.02 -3.42
CA ILE A 6 0.52 0.92 -2.78
C ILE A 6 1.95 1.41 -2.55
N LEU A 7 2.42 1.36 -1.31
CA LEU A 7 3.76 1.77 -0.90
C LEU A 7 4.55 0.54 -0.48
N ASN A 8 5.45 0.07 -1.35
CA ASN A 8 6.41 -0.99 -1.00
C ASN A 8 7.56 -0.37 -0.21
N LEU A 9 7.64 -0.65 1.09
CA LEU A 9 8.67 -0.07 1.97
C LEU A 9 10.01 -0.83 1.91
N LYS A 10 10.05 -1.98 1.24
CA LYS A 10 11.26 -2.78 1.06
C LYS A 10 11.23 -3.48 -0.29
N GLN A 11 11.43 -2.70 -1.35
CA GLN A 11 11.58 -3.21 -2.71
C GLN A 11 12.70 -4.28 -2.76
N GLY A 12 12.44 -5.38 -3.46
CA GLY A 12 13.36 -6.52 -3.56
C GLY A 12 13.24 -7.53 -2.42
N ASP A 13 12.40 -7.27 -1.41
CA ASP A 13 11.98 -8.29 -0.46
C ASP A 13 10.86 -9.12 -1.06
N ALA A 14 11.07 -10.43 -1.17
CA ALA A 14 10.15 -11.32 -1.87
C ALA A 14 8.71 -11.30 -1.33
N ALA A 15 8.54 -11.13 -0.01
CA ALA A 15 7.20 -11.09 0.58
C ALA A 15 6.51 -9.75 0.29
N CYS A 16 7.23 -8.64 0.40
CA CYS A 16 6.72 -7.32 0.04
C CYS A 16 6.34 -7.25 -1.45
N ASP A 17 7.23 -7.68 -2.33
CA ASP A 17 7.04 -7.61 -3.78
C ASP A 17 5.82 -8.44 -4.19
N THR A 18 5.73 -9.69 -3.70
CA THR A 18 4.59 -10.59 -3.98
C THR A 18 3.26 -9.98 -3.53
N ILE A 19 3.20 -9.41 -2.33
CA ILE A 19 1.96 -8.81 -1.81
C ILE A 19 1.58 -7.56 -2.61
N CYS A 20 2.55 -6.72 -2.97
CA CYS A 20 2.27 -5.52 -3.76
C CYS A 20 1.74 -5.87 -5.15
N GLU A 21 2.36 -6.84 -5.82
CA GLU A 21 1.94 -7.32 -7.14
C GLU A 21 0.53 -7.93 -7.12
N ASP A 22 0.20 -8.76 -6.12
CA ASP A 22 -1.14 -9.34 -5.96
C ASP A 22 -2.21 -8.26 -5.74
N ILE A 23 -1.94 -7.28 -4.87
CA ILE A 23 -2.84 -6.16 -4.62
C ILE A 23 -3.02 -5.30 -5.88
N TYR A 24 -1.93 -5.00 -6.58
CA TYR A 24 -1.97 -4.20 -7.81
C TYR A 24 -2.78 -4.90 -8.92
N ALA A 25 -2.59 -6.22 -9.09
CA ALA A 25 -3.36 -7.01 -10.05
C ALA A 25 -4.86 -7.05 -9.72
N ARG A 26 -5.23 -7.20 -8.44
CA ARG A 26 -6.64 -7.27 -8.01
C ARG A 26 -7.37 -5.94 -8.06
N LEU A 27 -6.65 -4.83 -7.94
CA LEU A 27 -7.20 -3.48 -8.01
C LEU A 27 -6.81 -2.77 -9.32
N ALA A 28 -6.56 -3.51 -10.38
CA ALA A 28 -6.07 -2.99 -11.65
C ALA A 28 -6.84 -1.74 -12.11
N GLY A 29 -6.10 -0.67 -12.41
CA GLY A 29 -6.65 0.63 -12.83
C GLY A 29 -7.23 1.50 -11.71
N GLN A 30 -7.34 0.99 -10.48
CA GLN A 30 -7.78 1.75 -9.31
C GLN A 30 -6.63 2.16 -8.39
N THR A 31 -5.44 1.59 -8.54
CA THR A 31 -4.29 1.86 -7.68
C THR A 31 -3.08 2.35 -8.46
N LEU A 32 -2.27 3.19 -7.79
CA LEU A 32 -0.91 3.47 -8.19
C LEU A 32 0.04 2.58 -7.36
N TYR A 33 1.06 2.00 -7.98
CA TYR A 33 2.09 1.24 -7.28
C TYR A 33 3.39 2.05 -7.23
N ASP A 34 3.87 2.36 -6.02
CA ASP A 34 5.19 2.97 -5.79
C ASP A 34 6.22 1.90 -5.40
N ASP A 35 6.88 1.35 -6.42
CA ASP A 35 7.95 0.35 -6.37
C ASP A 35 9.36 0.97 -6.40
N ARG A 36 9.48 2.30 -6.31
CA ARG A 36 10.76 3.01 -6.37
C ARG A 36 11.68 2.59 -5.22
N GLU A 37 12.98 2.52 -5.45
CA GLU A 37 13.99 2.28 -4.40
C GLU A 37 14.25 3.56 -3.58
N GLU A 38 13.22 4.04 -2.90
CA GLU A 38 13.25 5.27 -2.09
C GLU A 38 12.97 5.02 -0.61
N ARG A 39 13.41 5.94 0.25
CA ARG A 39 13.13 5.86 1.68
C ARG A 39 11.64 5.97 1.95
N ALA A 40 11.13 5.22 2.93
CA ALA A 40 9.72 5.24 3.32
C ALA A 40 9.15 6.65 3.52
N GLY A 41 9.90 7.55 4.16
CA GLY A 41 9.48 8.94 4.38
C GLY A 41 9.24 9.73 3.08
N VAL A 42 10.01 9.46 2.03
CA VAL A 42 9.83 10.10 0.70
C VAL A 42 8.54 9.58 0.06
N LYS A 43 8.33 8.26 0.08
CA LYS A 43 7.11 7.63 -0.44
C LYS A 43 5.85 8.14 0.26
N PHE A 44 5.89 8.28 1.58
CA PHE A 44 4.77 8.84 2.34
C PHE A 44 4.49 10.30 1.99
N ALA A 45 5.52 11.13 1.85
CA ALA A 45 5.36 12.53 1.48
C ALA A 45 4.73 12.67 0.08
N ASP A 46 5.20 11.89 -0.89
CA ASP A 46 4.64 11.88 -2.25
C ASP A 46 3.19 11.37 -2.26
N ALA A 47 2.89 10.31 -1.51
CA ALA A 47 1.53 9.77 -1.37
C ALA A 47 0.55 10.76 -0.73
N ASP A 48 1.00 11.48 0.31
CA ASP A 48 0.21 12.51 0.98
C ASP A 48 0.02 13.73 0.05
N LEU A 49 1.04 14.09 -0.75
CA LEU A 49 0.99 15.18 -1.74
C LEU A 49 0.04 14.87 -2.90
N MET A 50 0.09 13.67 -3.46
CA MET A 50 -0.81 13.25 -4.56
C MET A 50 -2.26 13.09 -4.10
N GLY A 51 -2.47 12.92 -2.79
CA GLY A 51 -3.78 13.05 -2.18
C GLY A 51 -4.72 11.85 -2.39
N HIS A 52 -4.17 10.66 -2.61
CA HIS A 52 -4.95 9.43 -2.73
C HIS A 52 -5.83 9.19 -1.49
N PRO A 53 -7.11 8.80 -1.65
CA PRO A 53 -8.01 8.54 -0.52
C PRO A 53 -7.48 7.48 0.46
N TRP A 54 -6.84 6.45 -0.08
CA TRP A 54 -6.30 5.32 0.65
C TRP A 54 -4.81 5.12 0.36
N GLN A 55 -4.06 4.72 1.37
CA GLN A 55 -2.67 4.26 1.23
C GLN A 55 -2.58 2.83 1.75
N ILE A 56 -2.06 1.93 0.94
CA ILE A 56 -1.77 0.54 1.30
C ILE A 56 -0.27 0.46 1.53
N VAL A 57 0.13 0.24 2.77
CA VAL A 57 1.53 0.22 3.18
C VAL A 57 1.97 -1.21 3.38
N VAL A 58 2.96 -1.63 2.60
CA VAL A 58 3.52 -2.98 2.65
C VAL A 58 4.94 -2.89 3.17
N GLY A 59 5.14 -3.35 4.40
CA GLY A 59 6.45 -3.40 5.05
C GLY A 59 6.83 -4.83 5.43
N PRO A 60 8.13 -5.13 5.59
CA PRO A 60 8.63 -6.50 5.71
C PRO A 60 8.05 -7.27 6.91
N ARG A 61 7.78 -6.57 8.03
CA ARG A 61 7.18 -7.19 9.23
C ARG A 61 5.74 -7.67 8.99
N GLY A 62 4.92 -6.83 8.37
CA GLY A 62 3.54 -7.17 8.03
C GLY A 62 3.49 -8.20 6.91
N ALA A 63 4.32 -8.02 5.89
CA ALA A 63 4.41 -8.91 4.75
C ALA A 63 4.77 -10.36 5.14
N ALA A 64 5.71 -10.53 6.08
CA ALA A 64 6.04 -11.85 6.64
C ALA A 64 4.85 -12.55 7.33
N ALA A 65 3.85 -11.79 7.77
CA ALA A 65 2.61 -12.30 8.35
C ALA A 65 1.41 -12.26 7.37
N GLY A 66 1.62 -11.92 6.09
CA GLY A 66 0.55 -11.77 5.09
C GLY A 66 -0.36 -10.56 5.33
N LYS A 67 0.13 -9.55 6.05
CA LYS A 67 -0.62 -8.37 6.46
C LYS A 67 -0.10 -7.09 5.81
N VAL A 68 -1.00 -6.12 5.70
CA VAL A 68 -0.71 -4.76 5.23
C VAL A 68 -1.34 -3.74 6.18
N GLU A 69 -0.81 -2.53 6.20
CA GLU A 69 -1.47 -1.40 6.86
C GLU A 69 -2.26 -0.61 5.82
N VAL A 70 -3.52 -0.30 6.12
CA VAL A 70 -4.36 0.57 5.31
C VAL A 70 -4.59 1.87 6.07
N LYS A 71 -4.24 3.00 5.43
CA LYS A 71 -4.44 4.35 5.98
C LYS A 71 -5.50 5.10 5.18
N ARG A 72 -6.47 5.69 5.88
CA ARG A 72 -7.44 6.62 5.29
C ARG A 72 -6.93 8.04 5.39
N ARG A 73 -6.71 8.72 4.26
CA ARG A 73 -6.14 10.08 4.24
C ARG A 73 -6.98 11.10 5.01
N SER A 74 -8.31 11.07 4.83
CA SER A 74 -9.20 12.09 5.39
C SER A 74 -9.31 12.07 6.91
N THR A 75 -9.12 10.91 7.55
CA THR A 75 -9.22 10.74 9.01
C THR A 75 -7.87 10.50 9.66
N GLY A 76 -6.84 10.11 8.90
CA GLY A 76 -5.56 9.67 9.43
C GLY A 76 -5.60 8.28 10.08
N GLU A 77 -6.76 7.63 10.08
CA GLU A 77 -6.96 6.30 10.67
C GLU A 77 -6.11 5.25 9.93
N ARG A 78 -5.51 4.35 10.71
CA ARG A 78 -4.67 3.27 10.23
C ARG A 78 -5.14 1.97 10.85
N GLN A 79 -5.21 0.93 10.04
CA GLN A 79 -5.53 -0.41 10.50
C GLN A 79 -4.65 -1.43 9.81
N GLU A 80 -4.22 -2.43 10.57
CA GLU A 80 -3.56 -3.61 10.03
C GLU A 80 -4.63 -4.64 9.65
N ALA A 81 -4.53 -5.21 8.46
CA ALA A 81 -5.44 -6.24 7.97
C ALA A 81 -4.67 -7.28 7.15
N LEU A 82 -5.27 -8.46 6.96
CA LEU A 82 -4.79 -9.39 5.94
C LEU A 82 -4.88 -8.72 4.57
N ALA A 83 -3.90 -8.98 3.70
CA ALA A 83 -3.82 -8.35 2.38
C ALA A 83 -5.13 -8.49 1.57
N GLY A 84 -5.78 -9.65 1.64
CA GLY A 84 -7.07 -9.89 0.97
C GLY A 84 -8.25 -9.13 1.58
N ASP A 85 -8.24 -8.87 2.89
CA ASP A 85 -9.31 -8.13 3.58
C ASP A 85 -9.19 -6.63 3.35
N ALA A 86 -7.95 -6.12 3.26
CA ALA A 86 -7.65 -4.72 2.95
C ALA A 86 -8.31 -4.24 1.64
N LEU A 87 -8.45 -5.12 0.65
CA LEU A 87 -9.08 -4.82 -0.64
C LEU A 87 -10.57 -4.45 -0.49
N ARG A 88 -11.27 -5.04 0.49
CA ARG A 88 -12.71 -4.78 0.73
C ARG A 88 -12.99 -3.36 1.24
N VAL A 89 -11.97 -2.71 1.80
CA VAL A 89 -12.09 -1.36 2.36
C VAL A 89 -11.90 -0.29 1.27
N ILE A 90 -11.26 -0.65 0.17
CA ILE A 90 -10.87 0.24 -0.93
C ILE A 90 -11.87 0.18 -2.09
N GLY A 91 -12.51 -0.98 -2.27
CA GLY A 91 -13.61 -1.22 -3.22
C GLY A 91 -14.95 -0.69 -2.72
#